data_AF-A0A0F9M6T3-F1
#
_entry.id   AF-A0A0F9M6T3-F1
#
_cell.length_a   1.000
_cell.length_b   1.000
_cell.length_c   1.000
_cell.angle_alpha   90.00
_cell.angle_beta   90.00
_cell.angle_gamma   90.00
#
_symmetry.space_group_name_H-M   'P 1'
#
loop_
_entity.id
_entity.type
_entity.pdbx_description
1 polymer ?
#
loop_
_entity_poly.entity_id
_entity_poly.type
_entity_poly.pdbx_seq_one_letter_code
_entity_poly.pdbx_strand_id
1 'polypeptide(L)'
;MTVKFNILKGLLGVIYNISDAEYQERIWVKGLGPECSNFDETMCNFFDDYNAEEIVKNYKDYGISQKQYKVLLKFFNSLKGYSDNTPEIVNDKEVLEDPEWAKIRKIAKEVLETFDYKK
;
A
#
# COMPACT_ATOMS: atom_id res chain seq x y z
N MET A 1 23.34 -0.99 6.96
CA MET A 1 21.99 -0.59 6.50
C MET A 1 21.01 -1.10 7.56
N THR A 2 20.32 -0.22 8.27
CA THR A 2 19.53 -0.56 9.47
C THR A 2 18.20 -1.24 9.13
N VAL A 3 17.70 -2.09 10.03
CA VAL A 3 16.41 -2.82 9.89
C VAL A 3 15.25 -1.91 9.47
N LYS A 4 15.16 -0.70 10.05
CA LYS A 4 14.12 0.31 9.73
C LYS A 4 14.11 0.74 8.26
N PHE A 5 15.29 0.83 7.63
CA PHE A 5 15.39 1.18 6.20
C PHE A 5 14.80 0.09 5.30
N ASN A 6 15.08 -1.19 5.63
CA ASN A 6 14.55 -2.31 4.88
C ASN A 6 13.02 -2.42 5.03
N ILE A 7 12.51 -2.18 6.24
CA ILE A 7 11.06 -2.14 6.51
C ILE A 7 10.38 -1.05 5.68
N LEU A 8 10.91 0.19 5.70
CA LEU A 8 10.35 1.27 4.90
C LEU A 8 10.40 0.97 3.40
N LYS A 9 11.51 0.40 2.92
CA LYS A 9 11.66 0.01 1.51
C LYS A 9 10.62 -1.05 1.12
N GLY A 10 10.38 -2.03 1.99
CA GLY A 10 9.37 -3.06 1.78
C GLY A 10 7.96 -2.49 1.73
N LEU A 11 7.60 -1.62 2.69
CA LEU A 11 6.33 -0.89 2.69
C LEU A 11 6.12 -0.12 1.38
N LEU A 12 7.13 0.63 0.92
CA LEU A 12 7.05 1.36 -0.36
C LEU A 12 6.87 0.42 -1.56
N GLY A 13 7.41 -0.80 -1.51
CA GLY A 13 7.16 -1.84 -2.50
C GLY A 13 5.71 -2.31 -2.53
N VAL A 14 5.06 -2.44 -1.36
CA VAL A 14 3.63 -2.74 -1.28
C VAL A 14 2.80 -1.58 -1.83
N ILE A 15 3.13 -0.34 -1.45
CA ILE A 15 2.47 0.87 -1.97
C ILE A 15 2.62 0.97 -3.50
N TYR A 16 3.78 0.58 -4.04
CA TYR A 16 4.00 0.48 -5.48
C TYR A 16 3.00 -0.48 -6.14
N ASN A 17 2.87 -1.69 -5.60
CA ASN A 17 1.93 -2.68 -6.12
C ASN A 17 0.46 -2.20 -6.01
N ILE A 18 0.11 -1.49 -4.92
CA ILE A 18 -1.22 -0.87 -4.76
C ILE A 18 -1.47 0.21 -5.84
N SER A 19 -0.44 0.95 -6.24
CA SER A 19 -0.56 2.04 -7.21
C SER A 19 -0.82 1.58 -8.65
N ASP A 20 -0.62 0.29 -8.93
CA ASP A 20 -0.60 -0.30 -10.27
C ASP A 20 -1.84 -1.18 -10.51
N ALA A 21 -2.81 -0.63 -11.24
CA ALA A 21 -4.03 -1.35 -11.59
C ALA A 21 -3.78 -2.52 -12.55
N GLU A 22 -2.75 -2.45 -13.42
CA GLU A 22 -2.43 -3.52 -14.35
C GLU A 22 -1.79 -4.70 -13.61
N TYR A 23 -0.91 -4.40 -12.63
CA TYR A 23 -0.39 -5.40 -11.71
C TYR A 23 -1.54 -6.10 -10.96
N GLN A 24 -2.45 -5.33 -10.38
CA GLN A 24 -3.57 -5.88 -9.62
C GLN A 24 -4.48 -6.75 -10.48
N GLU A 25 -4.83 -6.30 -11.69
CA GLU A 25 -5.67 -7.08 -12.61
C GLU A 25 -4.98 -8.38 -13.03
N ARG A 26 -3.67 -8.32 -13.31
CA ARG A 26 -2.87 -9.48 -13.71
C ARG A 26 -2.73 -10.49 -12.56
N ILE A 27 -2.43 -10.01 -11.35
CA ILE A 27 -2.12 -10.88 -10.21
C ILE A 27 -3.38 -11.24 -9.42
N TRP A 28 -4.10 -10.25 -8.90
CA TRP A 28 -5.23 -10.48 -7.99
C TRP A 28 -6.40 -11.15 -8.71
N VAL A 29 -6.76 -10.64 -9.90
CA VAL A 29 -7.94 -11.14 -10.62
C VAL A 29 -7.63 -12.35 -11.49
N LYS A 30 -6.52 -12.32 -12.24
CA LYS A 30 -6.20 -13.37 -13.22
C LYS A 30 -5.25 -14.45 -12.70
N GLY A 31 -4.58 -14.23 -11.57
CA GLY A 31 -3.59 -15.17 -11.03
C GLY A 31 -2.42 -15.45 -11.97
N LEU A 32 -1.99 -14.46 -12.77
CA LEU A 32 -0.99 -14.64 -13.82
C LEU A 32 0.40 -14.14 -13.41
N GLY A 33 1.31 -15.07 -13.13
CA GLY A 33 2.72 -14.75 -12.88
C GLY A 33 3.29 -15.63 -11.78
N PRO A 34 4.59 -15.50 -11.47
CA PRO A 34 5.17 -16.13 -10.30
C PRO A 34 4.70 -15.49 -8.98
N GLU A 35 4.16 -14.27 -9.02
CA GLU A 35 3.65 -13.59 -7.83
C GLU A 35 2.28 -14.13 -7.42
N CYS A 36 2.08 -14.38 -6.12
CA CYS A 36 0.78 -14.73 -5.54
C CYS A 36 0.38 -13.62 -4.57
N SER A 37 -0.71 -12.90 -4.88
CA SER A 37 -1.21 -11.80 -4.06
C SER A 37 -2.65 -11.52 -4.44
N ASN A 38 -3.41 -10.99 -3.50
CA ASN A 38 -4.77 -10.49 -3.66
C ASN A 38 -4.95 -9.28 -2.74
N PHE A 39 -6.17 -8.77 -2.63
CA PHE A 39 -6.48 -7.67 -1.71
C PHE A 39 -6.09 -8.00 -0.26
N ASP A 40 -6.50 -9.16 0.26
CA ASP A 40 -6.26 -9.55 1.66
C ASP A 40 -4.77 -9.66 1.98
N GLU A 41 -4.01 -10.36 1.12
CA GLU A 41 -2.56 -10.50 1.24
C GLU A 41 -1.87 -9.12 1.16
N THR A 42 -2.40 -8.21 0.35
CA THR A 42 -1.87 -6.84 0.28
C THR A 42 -2.13 -6.07 1.57
N MET A 43 -3.29 -6.26 2.21
CA MET A 43 -3.59 -5.66 3.51
C MET A 43 -2.69 -6.25 4.61
N CYS A 44 -2.49 -7.57 4.64
CA CYS A 44 -1.57 -8.24 5.57
C CYS A 44 -0.13 -7.75 5.39
N ASN A 45 0.36 -7.70 4.14
CA ASN A 45 1.69 -7.16 3.87
C ASN A 45 1.84 -5.73 4.39
N PHE A 46 0.83 -4.87 4.16
CA PHE A 46 0.90 -3.46 4.55
C PHE A 46 0.77 -3.25 6.07
N PHE A 47 -0.27 -3.78 6.69
CA PHE A 47 -0.61 -3.53 8.09
C PHE A 47 0.15 -4.42 9.06
N ASP A 48 0.40 -5.68 8.70
CA ASP A 48 0.99 -6.66 9.62
C ASP A 48 2.49 -6.83 9.36
N ASP A 49 2.89 -7.23 8.15
CA ASP A 49 4.29 -7.59 7.87
C ASP A 49 5.24 -6.39 7.94
N TYR A 50 4.84 -5.26 7.35
CA TYR A 50 5.62 -4.02 7.40
C TYR A 50 5.19 -3.07 8.53
N ASN A 51 4.16 -3.43 9.29
CA ASN A 51 3.65 -2.65 10.42
C ASN A 51 3.54 -1.15 10.10
N ALA A 52 2.72 -0.82 9.09
CA ALA A 52 2.56 0.56 8.63
C ALA A 52 2.17 1.54 9.75
N GLU A 53 1.43 1.08 10.76
CA GLU A 53 1.03 1.89 11.91
C GLU A 53 2.25 2.38 12.70
N GLU A 54 3.21 1.50 12.98
CA GLU A 54 4.44 1.85 13.69
C GLU A 54 5.29 2.87 12.91
N ILE A 55 5.33 2.73 11.57
CA ILE A 55 6.05 3.67 10.69
C ILE A 55 5.38 5.05 10.73
N VAL A 56 4.05 5.12 10.62
CA VAL A 56 3.31 6.39 10.65
C VAL A 56 3.48 7.06 12.02
N LYS A 57 3.34 6.30 13.12
CA LYS A 57 3.47 6.80 14.49
C LYS A 57 4.87 7.35 14.79
N ASN A 58 5.91 6.70 14.26
CA ASN A 58 7.31 7.03 14.55
C ASN A 58 8.07 7.49 13.29
N TYR A 59 7.42 8.17 12.35
CA TYR A 59 7.95 8.43 11.00
C TYR A 59 9.37 9.06 10.98
N LYS A 60 9.72 9.88 11.97
CA LYS A 60 11.04 10.50 12.09
C LYS A 60 12.16 9.46 12.26
N ASP A 61 11.89 8.37 12.95
CA ASP A 61 12.82 7.26 13.17
C ASP A 61 13.16 6.51 11.88
N TYR A 62 12.28 6.61 10.89
CA TYR A 62 12.44 6.03 9.57
C TYR A 62 13.06 7.03 8.57
N GLY A 63 13.48 8.21 9.04
CA GLY A 63 14.05 9.26 8.19
C GLY A 63 13.02 9.92 7.27
N ILE A 64 11.73 9.76 7.56
CA ILE A 64 10.64 10.31 6.75
C ILE A 64 10.52 11.81 7.05
N SER A 65 10.51 12.63 6.00
CA SER A 65 10.30 14.08 6.12
C SER A 65 8.85 14.41 6.48
N GLN A 66 8.61 15.62 7.02
CA GLN A 66 7.25 16.08 7.31
C GLN A 66 6.33 16.08 6.07
N LYS A 67 6.90 16.35 4.87
CA LYS A 67 6.17 16.31 3.60
C LYS A 67 5.74 14.89 3.25
N GLN A 68 6.69 13.94 3.28
CA GLN A 68 6.44 12.52 3.03
C GLN A 68 5.43 11.95 4.02
N TYR A 69 5.58 12.27 5.31
CA TYR A 69 4.67 11.85 6.36
C TYR A 69 3.23 12.28 6.11
N LYS A 70 3.00 13.53 5.68
CA LYS A 70 1.62 14.01 5.41
C LYS A 70 0.92 13.20 4.32
N VAL A 71 1.64 12.85 3.25
CA VAL A 71 1.07 12.08 2.14
C VAL A 71 0.91 10.61 2.55
N LEU A 72 1.89 10.04 3.25
CA LEU A 72 1.80 8.67 3.78
C LEU A 72 0.66 8.51 4.80
N LEU A 73 0.45 9.49 5.69
CA LEU A 73 -0.65 9.47 6.65
C LEU A 73 -2.02 9.56 5.95
N LYS A 74 -2.14 10.39 4.91
CA LYS A 74 -3.35 10.46 4.07
C LYS A 74 -3.62 9.08 3.43
N PHE A 75 -2.59 8.46 2.84
CA PHE A 75 -2.69 7.12 2.27
C PHE A 75 -3.11 6.08 3.32
N PHE A 76 -2.41 6.03 4.45
CA PHE A 76 -2.68 5.11 5.55
C PHE A 76 -4.13 5.20 6.03
N ASN A 77 -4.62 6.42 6.28
CA ASN A 77 -6.00 6.62 6.74
C ASN A 77 -7.04 6.22 5.68
N SER A 78 -6.78 6.51 4.40
CA SER A 78 -7.68 6.09 3.31
C SER A 78 -7.69 4.58 3.14
N LEU A 79 -6.53 3.93 3.19
CA LEU A 79 -6.42 2.49 3.06
C LEU A 79 -7.07 1.77 4.25
N LYS A 80 -6.78 2.23 5.48
CA LYS A 80 -7.39 1.69 6.69
C LYS A 80 -8.90 1.86 6.68
N GLY A 81 -9.40 3.05 6.32
CA GLY A 81 -10.82 3.30 6.21
C GLY A 81 -11.51 2.40 5.18
N TYR A 82 -10.85 2.10 4.06
CA TYR A 82 -11.38 1.17 3.07
C TYR A 82 -11.39 -0.27 3.60
N SER A 83 -10.26 -0.74 4.14
CA SER A 83 -10.12 -2.09 4.69
C SER A 83 -11.11 -2.35 5.83
N ASP A 84 -11.27 -1.42 6.78
CA ASP A 84 -12.17 -1.56 7.93
C ASP A 84 -13.66 -1.64 7.50
N ASN A 85 -14.01 -1.17 6.30
CA ASN A 85 -15.37 -1.21 5.76
C ASN A 85 -15.56 -2.28 4.66
N THR A 86 -14.52 -3.05 4.34
CA THR A 86 -14.58 -4.13 3.34
C THR A 86 -14.90 -5.45 4.05
N PRO A 87 -15.76 -6.32 3.51
CA PRO A 87 -16.01 -7.64 4.09
C PRO A 87 -14.72 -8.48 4.18
N GLU A 88 -14.67 -9.39 5.16
CA GLU A 88 -13.52 -10.29 5.37
C GLU A 88 -13.23 -11.18 4.15
N ILE A 89 -14.25 -11.50 3.34
CA ILE A 89 -14.09 -12.18 2.07
C ILE A 89 -14.58 -11.22 0.99
N VAL A 90 -13.66 -10.73 0.18
CA VAL A 90 -13.96 -9.81 -0.93
C VAL A 90 -13.57 -10.42 -2.26
N ASN A 91 -14.32 -10.06 -3.30
CA ASN A 91 -13.95 -10.36 -4.67
C ASN A 91 -12.95 -9.30 -5.15
N ASP A 92 -11.72 -9.71 -5.49
CA ASP A 92 -10.67 -8.80 -5.96
C ASP A 92 -11.11 -7.95 -7.15
N LYS A 93 -11.92 -8.52 -8.05
CA LYS A 93 -12.44 -7.78 -9.21
C LYS A 93 -13.35 -6.63 -8.78
N GLU A 94 -14.19 -6.85 -7.78
CA GLU A 94 -15.08 -5.80 -7.24
C GLU A 94 -14.28 -4.68 -6.58
N VAL A 95 -13.20 -5.02 -5.84
CA VAL A 95 -12.26 -4.04 -5.30
C VAL A 95 -11.62 -3.21 -6.42
N LEU A 96 -11.20 -3.85 -7.52
CA LEU A 96 -10.53 -3.16 -8.62
C LEU A 96 -11.43 -2.15 -9.34
N GLU A 97 -12.71 -2.50 -9.47
CA GLU A 97 -13.77 -1.70 -10.09
C GLU A 97 -14.33 -0.62 -9.14
N ASP A 98 -14.01 -0.68 -7.84
CA ASP A 98 -14.46 0.29 -6.84
C ASP A 98 -13.85 1.70 -7.06
N PRO A 99 -14.68 2.75 -7.21
CA PRO A 99 -14.21 4.13 -7.32
C PRO A 99 -13.38 4.63 -6.13
N GLU A 100 -13.65 4.16 -4.90
CA GLU A 100 -12.87 4.52 -3.72
C GLU A 100 -11.48 3.88 -3.76
N TRP A 101 -11.39 2.61 -4.19
CA TRP A 101 -10.11 1.97 -4.42
C TRP A 101 -9.29 2.70 -5.50
N ALA A 102 -9.95 3.13 -6.59
CA ALA A 102 -9.30 3.95 -7.62
C ALA A 102 -8.73 5.28 -7.07
N LYS A 103 -9.35 5.89 -6.05
CA LYS A 103 -8.79 7.06 -5.35
C LYS A 103 -7.58 6.67 -4.51
N ILE A 104 -7.62 5.55 -3.80
CA ILE A 104 -6.49 5.03 -3.02
C ILE A 104 -5.26 4.80 -3.91
N ARG A 105 -5.44 4.22 -5.10
CA ARG A 105 -4.35 4.07 -6.08
C ARG A 105 -3.72 5.40 -6.47
N LYS A 106 -4.52 6.46 -6.63
CA LYS A 106 -3.99 7.81 -6.93
C LYS A 106 -3.16 8.34 -5.77
N ILE A 107 -3.63 8.19 -4.54
CA ILE A 107 -2.88 8.60 -3.34
C ILE A 107 -1.59 7.77 -3.19
N ALA A 108 -1.62 6.47 -3.51
CA ALA A 108 -0.43 5.62 -3.53
C ALA A 108 0.64 6.19 -4.49
N LYS A 109 0.25 6.61 -5.71
CA LYS A 109 1.16 7.28 -6.65
C LYS A 109 1.76 8.56 -6.05
N GLU A 110 0.93 9.39 -5.40
CA GLU A 110 1.40 10.62 -4.72
C GLU A 110 2.46 10.29 -3.63
N VAL A 111 2.30 9.18 -2.90
CA VAL A 111 3.30 8.72 -1.93
C VAL A 111 4.61 8.40 -2.65
N LEU A 112 4.59 7.55 -3.67
CA LEU A 112 5.80 7.09 -4.37
C LEU A 112 6.58 8.27 -4.98
N GLU A 113 5.87 9.21 -5.61
CA GLU A 113 6.45 10.45 -6.13
C GLU A 113 7.09 11.30 -5.02
N THR A 114 6.42 11.43 -3.87
CA THR A 114 6.94 12.21 -2.74
C THR A 114 8.16 11.55 -2.08
N PHE A 115 8.29 10.23 -2.20
CA PHE A 115 9.44 9.46 -1.74
C PHE A 115 10.55 9.31 -2.80
N ASP A 116 10.36 9.81 -4.03
CA ASP A 116 11.22 9.53 -5.20
C ASP A 116 11.50 8.02 -5.35
N TYR A 117 10.49 7.21 -5.05
CA TYR A 117 10.60 5.76 -5.11
C TYR A 117 10.45 5.28 -6.56
N LYS A 118 11.45 4.52 -7.01
CA LYS A 118 11.47 3.86 -8.31
C LYS A 118 11.74 2.38 -8.07
N LYS A 119 10.92 1.53 -8.67
CA LYS A 119 11.11 0.08 -8.64
C LYS A 119 12.10 -0.34 -9.70
#